data_AF-A0A1D6L613-F1
#
_entry.id   AF-A0A1D6L613-F1
#
_cell.length_a   1.000
_cell.length_b   1.000
_cell.length_c   1.000
_cell.angle_alpha   90.00
_cell.angle_beta   90.00
_cell.angle_gamma   90.00
#
_symmetry.space_group_name_H-M   'P 1'
#
loop_
_entity.id
_entity.type
_entity.pdbx_description
1 polymer ?
#
loop_
_entity_poly.entity_id
_entity_poly.type
_entity_poly.pdbx_seq_one_letter_code
_entity_poly.pdbx_strand_id
1 'polypeptide(L)'
;MSVSPAKFEQKGGHDDKKLMIPATVILRHMFTPAELRADEELLSELEADVREECIKFGLVDNVKVCENNPQGVILVRFKDRKDGAKCIEKMDGR
;
A
#
# COMPACT_ATOMS: atom_id res chain seq x y z
N MET A 1 26.13 -24.21 -8.20
CA MET A 1 26.96 -23.03 -8.50
C MET A 1 26.76 -22.04 -7.38
N SER A 2 27.80 -21.84 -6.57
CA SER A 2 27.77 -20.99 -5.38
C SER A 2 28.29 -19.61 -5.75
N VAL A 3 27.56 -18.56 -5.38
CA VAL A 3 28.07 -17.18 -5.38
C VAL A 3 27.50 -16.45 -4.17
N SER A 4 28.39 -16.09 -3.26
CA SER A 4 28.28 -15.07 -2.20
C SER A 4 29.71 -14.54 -1.99
N PRO A 5 29.94 -13.31 -1.47
CA PRO A 5 28.99 -12.30 -0.98
C PRO A 5 29.25 -10.88 -1.55
N ALA A 6 28.33 -9.94 -1.30
CA ALA A 6 28.67 -8.53 -1.19
C ALA A 6 28.02 -7.97 0.08
N LYS A 7 28.85 -7.75 1.09
CA LYS A 7 28.50 -7.13 2.37
C LYS A 7 28.30 -5.63 2.11
N PHE A 8 27.09 -5.13 2.27
CA PHE A 8 26.82 -3.69 2.29
C PHE A 8 26.57 -3.26 3.73
N GLU A 9 27.64 -2.99 4.47
CA GLU A 9 27.55 -2.24 5.72
C GLU A 9 27.60 -0.74 5.39
N GLN A 10 26.45 -0.09 5.41
CA GLN A 10 26.38 1.36 5.63
C GLN A 10 25.95 1.61 7.08
N LYS A 11 26.93 1.78 7.97
CA LYS A 11 26.71 2.48 9.24
C LYS A 11 26.75 3.98 8.95
N GLY A 12 25.57 4.58 8.79
CA GLY A 12 25.39 6.02 8.78
C GLY A 12 24.45 6.40 9.93
N GLY A 13 25.00 6.62 11.12
CA GLY A 13 24.28 7.29 12.21
C GLY A 13 24.37 8.80 12.02
N HIS A 14 23.24 9.46 11.79
CA HIS A 14 23.07 10.90 11.93
C HIS A 14 21.58 11.20 12.17
N ASP A 15 21.28 11.65 13.39
CA ASP A 15 20.13 12.47 13.79
C ASP A 15 18.71 11.92 13.50
N ASP A 16 18.30 11.10 14.46
CA ASP A 16 17.04 10.43 14.81
C ASP A 16 15.73 11.23 14.86
N LYS A 17 15.56 12.28 14.03
CA LYS A 17 14.20 12.69 13.65
C LYS A 17 13.81 11.88 12.42
N LYS A 18 13.31 10.65 12.61
CA LYS A 18 12.71 9.87 11.52
C LYS A 18 11.54 10.68 10.95
N LEU A 19 11.81 11.48 9.91
CA LEU A 19 10.78 12.18 9.15
C LEU A 19 9.95 11.11 8.45
N MET A 20 8.86 10.72 9.10
CA MET A 20 7.84 9.87 8.53
C MET A 20 7.09 10.72 7.50
N ILE A 21 7.57 10.67 6.26
CA ILE A 21 6.93 11.36 5.13
C ILE A 21 5.83 10.42 4.65
N PRO A 22 4.54 10.76 4.81
CA PRO A 22 3.46 9.90 4.35
C PRO A 22 3.45 9.82 2.82
N ALA A 23 2.97 8.69 2.30
CA ALA A 23 2.76 8.51 0.87
C ALA A 23 1.44 7.80 0.61
N THR A 24 0.81 8.10 -0.53
CA THR A 24 -0.43 7.45 -0.97
C THR A 24 -0.16 6.59 -2.18
N VAL A 25 -0.50 5.31 -2.07
CA VAL A 25 -0.51 4.35 -3.17
C VAL A 25 -1.93 4.26 -3.73
N ILE A 26 -2.04 4.19 -5.05
CA ILE A 26 -3.32 4.09 -5.77
C ILE A 26 -3.42 2.68 -6.32
N LEU A 27 -4.35 1.90 -5.79
CA LEU A 27 -4.76 0.62 -6.37
C LEU A 27 -5.90 0.88 -7.34
N ARG A 28 -5.84 0.26 -8.52
CA ARG A 28 -6.83 0.43 -9.60
C ARG A 28 -7.42 -0.93 -9.94
N HIS A 29 -8.61 -0.90 -10.53
CA HIS A 29 -9.38 -2.07 -10.97
C HIS A 29 -9.72 -3.03 -9.83
N MET A 30 -9.87 -2.51 -8.61
CA MET A 30 -10.19 -3.31 -7.42
C MET A 30 -11.68 -3.70 -7.37
N PHE A 31 -12.54 -2.94 -8.04
CA PHE A 31 -13.99 -3.14 -8.08
C PHE A 31 -14.59 -2.39 -9.28
N THR A 32 -15.86 -2.65 -9.58
CA THR A 32 -16.69 -1.76 -10.42
C THR A 32 -17.74 -1.03 -9.58
N PRO A 33 -18.12 0.21 -9.93
CA PRO A 33 -19.20 0.93 -9.22
C PRO A 33 -20.56 0.21 -9.24
N ALA A 34 -20.75 -0.79 -10.10
CA ALA A 34 -21.95 -1.62 -10.11
C ALA A 34 -21.93 -2.64 -8.96
N GLU A 35 -20.79 -3.26 -8.68
CA GLU A 35 -20.63 -4.23 -7.59
C GLU A 35 -20.87 -3.58 -6.22
N LEU A 36 -20.25 -2.42 -5.96
CA LEU A 36 -20.46 -1.67 -4.71
C LEU A 36 -21.90 -1.17 -4.53
N ARG A 37 -22.67 -0.98 -5.61
CA ARG A 37 -24.09 -0.62 -5.53
C ARG A 37 -24.99 -1.83 -5.32
N ALA A 38 -24.52 -3.02 -5.72
CA ALA A 38 -25.24 -4.27 -5.56
C ALA A 38 -25.04 -4.86 -4.16
N ASP A 39 -23.89 -4.58 -3.54
CA ASP A 39 -23.52 -5.09 -2.22
C ASP A 39 -22.81 -4.01 -1.38
N GLU A 40 -23.46 -3.58 -0.30
CA GLU A 40 -22.93 -2.57 0.61
C GLU A 40 -21.84 -3.15 1.54
N GLU A 41 -21.83 -4.47 1.80
CA GLU A 41 -20.82 -5.11 2.64
C GLU A 41 -19.45 -5.17 1.94
N LEU A 42 -19.46 -5.26 0.59
CA LEU A 42 -18.26 -5.28 -0.25
C LEU A 42 -17.33 -4.08 0.00
N LEU A 43 -17.88 -2.91 0.35
CA LEU A 43 -17.09 -1.73 0.69
C LEU A 43 -16.20 -2.00 1.90
N SER A 44 -16.80 -2.51 2.98
CA SER A 44 -16.10 -2.81 4.23
C SER A 44 -15.15 -3.99 4.06
N GLU A 45 -15.51 -4.98 3.24
CA GLU A 45 -14.64 -6.11 2.92
C GLU A 45 -13.40 -5.66 2.14
N LEU A 46 -13.57 -4.87 1.08
CA LEU A 46 -12.46 -4.32 0.29
C LEU A 46 -11.55 -3.42 1.14
N GLU A 47 -12.12 -2.59 2.00
CA GLU A 47 -11.32 -1.76 2.91
C GLU A 47 -10.49 -2.63 3.88
N ALA A 48 -11.12 -3.65 4.47
CA ALA A 48 -10.46 -4.54 5.43
C ALA A 48 -9.37 -5.40 4.78
N ASP A 49 -9.66 -6.01 3.62
CA ASP A 49 -8.73 -6.87 2.88
C ASP A 49 -7.50 -6.08 2.40
N VAL A 50 -7.73 -4.92 1.76
CA VAL A 50 -6.64 -4.04 1.33
C VAL A 50 -5.81 -3.56 2.51
N ARG A 51 -6.45 -3.24 3.64
CA ARG A 51 -5.73 -2.84 4.85
C ARG A 51 -4.87 -3.98 5.38
N GLU A 52 -5.43 -5.19 5.51
CA GLU A 52 -4.73 -6.37 6.02
C GLU A 52 -3.53 -6.75 5.12
N GLU A 53 -3.69 -6.69 3.81
CA GLU A 53 -2.58 -6.91 2.89
C GLU A 53 -1.55 -5.79 2.98
N CYS A 54 -1.98 -4.52 3.04
CA CYS A 54 -1.05 -3.39 3.04
C CYS A 54 -0.24 -3.23 4.34
N ILE A 55 -0.76 -3.66 5.50
CA ILE A 55 0.00 -3.61 6.77
C ILE A 55 1.26 -4.48 6.75
N LYS A 56 1.34 -5.48 5.84
CA LYS A 56 2.52 -6.33 5.66
C LYS A 56 3.73 -5.56 5.11
N PHE A 57 3.49 -4.42 4.44
CA PHE A 57 4.56 -3.57 3.90
C PHE A 57 5.00 -2.46 4.88
N GLY A 58 4.09 -2.02 5.75
CA GLY A 58 4.37 -1.04 6.80
C GLY A 58 3.12 -0.40 7.40
N LEU A 59 3.30 0.69 8.15
CA LEU A 59 2.20 1.31 8.89
C LEU A 59 1.25 2.06 7.95
N VAL A 60 0.04 1.52 7.79
CA VAL A 60 -1.05 2.17 7.07
C VAL A 60 -1.70 3.23 7.97
N ASP A 61 -1.83 4.43 7.45
CA ASP A 61 -2.50 5.57 8.06
C ASP A 61 -4.00 5.57 7.74
N ASN A 62 -4.35 5.36 6.47
CA ASN A 62 -5.73 5.38 6.01
C ASN A 62 -5.92 4.50 4.75
N VAL A 63 -7.08 3.86 4.62
CA VAL A 63 -7.55 3.24 3.37
C VAL A 63 -8.83 3.94 2.96
N LYS A 64 -9.01 4.22 1.68
CA LYS A 64 -10.23 4.86 1.16
C LYS A 64 -10.64 4.24 -0.16
N VAL A 65 -11.81 3.62 -0.17
CA VAL A 65 -12.48 3.15 -1.38
C VAL A 65 -13.14 4.35 -2.07
N CYS A 66 -12.87 4.55 -3.36
CA CYS A 66 -13.46 5.63 -4.13
C CYS A 66 -14.66 5.13 -4.94
N GLU A 67 -15.80 4.90 -4.28
CA GLU A 67 -16.98 4.18 -4.79
C GLU A 67 -17.46 4.63 -6.19
N ASN A 68 -17.39 5.93 -6.46
CA ASN A 68 -17.85 6.52 -7.72
C ASN A 68 -16.79 6.56 -8.83
N ASN A 69 -15.58 6.03 -8.59
CA ASN A 69 -14.52 6.03 -9.62
C ASN A 69 -14.73 4.87 -10.60
N PRO A 70 -14.84 5.14 -11.91
CA PRO A 70 -15.07 4.11 -12.92
C PRO A 70 -13.89 3.12 -13.07
N GLN A 71 -12.71 3.47 -12.54
CA GLN A 71 -11.53 2.62 -12.53
C GLN A 71 -11.40 1.76 -11.27
N GLY A 72 -12.38 1.73 -10.36
CA GLY A 72 -12.30 0.88 -9.16
C GLY A 72 -11.12 1.23 -8.26
N VAL A 73 -11.03 2.50 -7.86
CA VAL A 73 -9.84 3.05 -7.20
C VAL A 73 -9.91 2.89 -5.68
N ILE A 74 -8.84 2.38 -5.08
CA ILE A 74 -8.62 2.37 -3.63
C ILE A 74 -7.34 3.12 -3.32
N LEU A 75 -7.41 4.05 -2.38
CA LEU A 75 -6.29 4.87 -1.92
C LEU A 75 -5.76 4.30 -0.60
N VAL A 76 -4.47 3.94 -0.57
CA VAL A 76 -3.80 3.48 0.65
C VAL A 76 -2.74 4.49 1.05
N ARG A 77 -2.95 5.16 2.19
CA ARG A 77 -1.99 6.10 2.76
C ARG A 77 -1.11 5.38 3.77
N PHE A 78 0.19 5.37 3.53
CA PHE A 78 1.21 4.90 4.46
C PHE A 78 1.77 6.07 5.27
N LYS A 79 2.17 5.81 6.52
CA LYS A 79 2.85 6.78 7.38
C LYS A 79 4.27 7.09 6.90
N ASP A 80 4.89 6.17 6.17
CA ASP A 80 6.24 6.33 5.62
C ASP A 80 6.27 5.98 4.12
N ARG A 81 6.84 6.86 3.31
CA ARG A 81 6.98 6.71 1.86
C ARG A 81 7.77 5.47 1.46
N LYS A 82 8.69 5.00 2.32
CA LYS A 82 9.44 3.77 2.06
C LYS A 82 8.53 2.55 2.07
N ASP A 83 7.50 2.56 2.91
CA ASP A 83 6.55 1.44 3.00
C ASP A 83 5.59 1.45 1.81
N GLY A 84 5.14 2.63 1.39
CA GLY A 84 4.37 2.78 0.14
C GLY A 84 5.16 2.31 -1.10
N ALA A 85 6.45 2.60 -1.17
CA ALA A 85 7.31 2.12 -2.26
C ALA A 85 7.41 0.59 -2.30
N LYS A 86 7.61 -0.07 -1.15
CA LYS A 86 7.61 -1.55 -1.06
C LYS A 86 6.27 -2.15 -1.51
N CYS A 87 5.17 -1.51 -1.16
CA CYS A 87 3.83 -1.93 -1.57
C CYS A 87 3.71 -1.91 -3.11
N ILE A 88 4.13 -0.80 -3.75
CA ILE A 88 4.16 -0.70 -5.22
C ILE A 88 5.05 -1.77 -5.82
N GLU A 89 6.30 -1.93 -5.35
CA GLU A 89 7.22 -2.94 -5.90
C GLU A 89 6.68 -4.37 -5.84
N LYS A 90 5.76 -4.65 -4.91
CA LYS A 90 5.18 -5.99 -4.74
C LYS A 90 3.82 -6.19 -5.39
N MET A 91 3.04 -5.11 -5.55
CA MET A 91 1.71 -5.15 -6.16
C MET A 91 1.71 -4.72 -7.63
N ASP A 92 2.76 -4.05 -8.11
CA ASP A 92 2.88 -3.64 -9.52
C ASP A 92 3.16 -4.87 -10.41
N GLY A 93 2.30 -5.07 -11.42
CA GLY A 93 2.41 -6.17 -12.39
C GLY A 93 1.55 -7.41 -12.09
N ARG A 94 0.61 -7.33 -11.15
CA ARG A 94 -0.43 -8.34 -10.92
C ARG A 94 -1.75 -7.99 -11.57
#